data_AF-A0A1S9PKT5-F1
#
_entry.id   AF-A0A1S9PKT5-F1
#
_cell.length_a   1.000
_cell.length_b   1.000
_cell.length_c   1.000
_cell.angle_alpha   90.00
_cell.angle_beta   90.00
_cell.angle_gamma   90.00
#
_symmetry.space_group_name_H-M   'P 1'
#
loop_
_entity.id
_entity.type
_entity.pdbx_description
1 polymer ?
#
loop_
_entity_poly.entity_id
_entity_poly.type
_entity_poly.pdbx_seq_one_letter_code
_entity_poly.pdbx_strand_id
1 'polypeptide(L)'
;MSIPAIQQQADMQLKVVNLNTDQAINTGKGVASSKIFTISFSYEKKAYRTKVMKVLYARNDAMYKVVMPCSLNNGVCVHWLQRHDDEWTVIMGEPLDGKLFKALTSAIATLE
;
A
#
# COMPACT_ATOMS: atom_id res chain seq x y z
N MET A 1 -45.19 24.29 14.32
CA MET A 1 -44.15 24.77 13.39
C MET A 1 -43.13 23.66 13.24
N SER A 2 -43.04 23.07 12.05
CA SER A 2 -42.32 21.81 11.78
C SER A 2 -40.91 22.11 11.27
N ILE A 3 -39.90 21.48 11.88
CA ILE A 3 -38.49 21.59 11.47
C ILE A 3 -38.20 20.46 10.47
N PRO A 4 -37.81 20.74 9.21
CA PRO A 4 -37.34 19.69 8.33
C PRO A 4 -35.88 19.34 8.63
N ALA A 5 -35.62 18.05 8.81
CA ALA A 5 -34.28 17.48 8.94
C ALA A 5 -33.55 17.50 7.59
N ILE A 6 -32.41 18.21 7.53
CA ILE A 6 -31.50 18.13 6.39
C ILE A 6 -30.52 17.00 6.68
N GLN A 7 -30.78 15.84 6.08
CA GLN A 7 -29.85 14.72 6.01
C GLN A 7 -28.98 14.93 4.77
N GLN A 8 -27.82 15.58 4.94
CA GLN A 8 -26.79 15.59 3.91
C GLN A 8 -25.87 14.38 4.11
N GLN A 9 -26.18 13.34 3.35
CA GLN A 9 -25.35 12.18 3.14
C GLN A 9 -24.12 12.62 2.33
N ALA A 10 -22.95 12.65 2.96
CA ALA A 10 -21.70 12.99 2.30
C ALA A 10 -21.29 11.83 1.38
N ASP A 11 -21.74 11.87 0.13
CA ASP A 11 -21.19 11.06 -0.96
C ASP A 11 -19.78 11.56 -1.27
N MET A 12 -18.78 11.03 -0.56
CA MET A 12 -17.37 11.16 -0.96
C MET A 12 -17.14 10.30 -2.20
N GLN A 13 -17.50 10.81 -3.37
CA GLN A 13 -17.03 10.27 -4.64
C GLN A 13 -15.52 10.46 -4.71
N LEU A 14 -14.77 9.37 -4.54
CA LEU A 14 -13.35 9.31 -4.85
C LEU A 14 -13.18 9.53 -6.36
N LYS A 15 -12.87 10.77 -6.73
CA LYS A 15 -12.50 11.14 -8.11
C LYS A 15 -11.16 10.47 -8.43
N VAL A 16 -11.21 9.36 -9.15
CA VAL A 16 -10.03 8.75 -9.79
C VAL A 16 -9.59 9.71 -10.88
N VAL A 17 -8.58 10.52 -10.61
CA VAL A 17 -7.97 11.39 -11.61
C VAL A 17 -7.10 10.52 -12.52
N ASN A 18 -7.68 10.06 -13.63
CA ASN A 18 -6.89 9.61 -14.78
C ASN A 18 -6.23 10.86 -15.38
N LEU A 19 -4.93 11.03 -15.12
CA LEU A 19 -4.12 12.05 -15.78
C LEU A 19 -3.95 11.62 -17.25
N ASN A 20 -4.77 12.18 -18.13
CA ASN A 20 -4.57 12.12 -19.57
C ASN A 20 -3.17 12.66 -19.88
N THR A 21 -2.35 11.78 -20.44
CA THR A 21 -0.95 11.99 -20.78
C THR A 21 -0.91 12.65 -22.15
N ASP A 22 -0.73 13.98 -22.20
CA ASP A 22 -0.37 14.63 -23.47
C ASP A 22 0.58 15.84 -23.34
N GLN A 23 1.12 16.14 -22.16
CA GLN A 23 2.19 17.14 -22.04
C GLN A 23 3.17 16.83 -20.91
N ALA A 24 4.19 16.03 -21.21
CA ALA A 24 5.41 15.98 -20.41
C ALA A 24 6.59 15.50 -21.29
N ILE A 25 6.88 16.25 -22.35
CA ILE A 25 8.10 16.09 -23.13
C ILE A 25 9.17 16.97 -22.48
N ASN A 26 10.29 16.36 -22.09
CA ASN A 26 11.56 16.97 -21.65
C ASN A 26 11.72 17.40 -20.18
N THR A 27 11.63 16.45 -19.25
CA THR A 27 12.55 16.44 -18.09
C THR A 27 12.70 15.02 -17.60
N GLY A 28 13.94 14.53 -17.46
CA GLY A 28 14.27 13.15 -17.13
C GLY A 28 13.70 12.68 -15.79
N LYS A 29 12.45 12.23 -15.79
CA LYS A 29 11.75 11.57 -14.69
C LYS A 29 10.94 10.44 -15.30
N GLY A 30 11.54 9.26 -15.37
CA GLY A 30 10.82 8.12 -15.92
C GLY A 30 9.53 7.88 -15.11
N VAL A 31 8.47 7.54 -15.82
CA VAL A 31 7.10 7.47 -15.32
C VAL A 31 7.05 6.58 -14.08
N ALA A 32 6.79 7.19 -12.92
CA ALA A 32 6.50 6.44 -11.71
C ALA A 32 5.07 5.90 -11.82
N SER A 33 4.89 4.58 -11.81
CA SER A 33 3.57 3.96 -11.78
C SER A 33 3.27 3.42 -10.39
N SER A 34 1.99 3.46 -9.99
CA SER A 34 1.56 2.90 -8.72
C SER A 34 0.30 2.05 -8.88
N LYS A 35 0.25 0.93 -8.15
CA LYS A 35 -0.90 0.04 -8.08
C LYS A 35 -1.21 -0.26 -6.62
N ILE A 36 -2.45 -0.03 -6.21
CA ILE A 36 -2.93 -0.39 -4.88
C ILE A 36 -3.72 -1.69 -5.00
N PHE A 37 -3.40 -2.66 -4.16
CA PHE A 37 -4.16 -3.91 -4.03
C PHE A 37 -4.33 -4.26 -2.57
N THR A 38 -5.20 -5.21 -2.28
CA THR A 38 -5.49 -5.64 -0.91
C THR A 38 -4.95 -7.05 -0.73
N ILE A 39 -4.14 -7.24 0.30
CA ILE A 39 -3.65 -8.55 0.73
C ILE A 39 -4.45 -9.02 1.94
N SER A 40 -4.53 -10.34 2.11
CA SER A 40 -5.01 -10.98 3.33
C SER A 40 -3.93 -11.93 3.82
N PHE A 41 -3.65 -11.92 5.12
CA PHE A 41 -2.66 -12.80 5.73
C PHE A 41 -3.08 -13.18 7.16
N SER A 42 -2.55 -14.28 7.67
CA SER A 42 -2.82 -14.73 9.03
C SER A 42 -1.56 -14.59 9.88
N TYR A 43 -1.70 -14.00 11.07
CA TYR A 43 -0.63 -13.83 12.04
C TYR A 43 -1.19 -14.00 13.45
N GLU A 44 -0.49 -14.70 14.34
CA GLU A 44 -0.96 -14.98 15.73
C GLU A 44 -2.41 -15.47 15.83
N LYS A 45 -2.82 -16.38 14.91
CA LYS A 45 -4.17 -16.94 14.81
C LYS A 45 -5.28 -15.91 14.51
N LYS A 46 -4.91 -14.70 14.09
CA LYS A 46 -5.81 -13.65 13.62
C LYS A 46 -5.64 -13.44 12.13
N ALA A 47 -6.75 -13.25 11.43
CA ALA A 47 -6.75 -12.88 10.03
C ALA A 47 -6.67 -11.35 9.91
N TYR A 48 -5.77 -10.88 9.06
CA TYR A 48 -5.55 -9.48 8.76
C TYR A 48 -5.83 -9.23 7.29
N ARG A 49 -6.37 -8.06 7.01
CA ARG A 49 -6.60 -7.57 5.66
C ARG A 49 -6.07 -6.16 5.56
N THR A 50 -5.20 -5.90 4.60
CA THR A 50 -4.64 -4.57 4.43
C THR A 50 -4.33 -4.21 2.99
N LYS A 51 -4.21 -2.91 2.73
CA LYS A 51 -3.85 -2.36 1.43
C LYS A 51 -2.33 -2.27 1.32
N VAL A 52 -1.84 -2.66 0.16
CA VAL A 52 -0.45 -2.55 -0.25
C VAL A 52 -0.41 -1.67 -1.49
N MET A 53 0.51 -0.71 -1.51
CA MET A 53 0.79 0.11 -2.67
C MET A 53 2.13 -0.34 -3.25
N LYS A 54 2.10 -0.90 -4.46
CA LYS A 54 3.29 -1.14 -5.28
C LYS A 54 3.63 0.15 -6.02
N VAL A 55 4.88 0.58 -5.92
CA VAL A 55 5.44 1.75 -6.60
C VAL A 55 6.59 1.26 -7.46
N LEU A 56 6.53 1.57 -8.75
CA LEU A 56 7.57 1.27 -9.73
C LEU A 56 8.18 2.60 -10.16
N TYR A 57 9.43 2.84 -9.78
CA TYR A 57 10.21 3.96 -10.30
C TYR A 57 10.98 3.50 -11.55
N ALA A 58 11.15 4.39 -12.52
CA ALA A 58 11.91 4.03 -13.71
C ALA A 58 13.35 3.63 -13.35
N ARG A 59 13.74 2.42 -13.78
CA ARG A 59 15.06 1.80 -13.56
C ARG A 59 15.35 1.31 -12.14
N ASN A 60 14.36 1.28 -11.24
CA ASN A 60 14.50 0.70 -9.89
C ASN A 60 13.54 -0.47 -9.69
N ASP A 61 13.84 -1.32 -8.72
CA ASP A 61 12.93 -2.40 -8.33
C ASP A 61 11.64 -1.87 -7.72
N ALA A 62 10.61 -2.71 -7.74
CA ALA A 62 9.34 -2.40 -7.15
C ALA A 62 9.47 -2.22 -5.63
N MET A 63 8.94 -1.11 -5.13
CA MET A 63 8.80 -0.84 -3.71
C MET A 63 7.34 -1.06 -3.30
N TYR A 64 7.13 -1.59 -2.10
CA TYR A 64 5.84 -1.96 -1.58
C TYR A 64 5.59 -1.26 -0.25
N LYS A 65 4.67 -0.30 -0.23
CA LYS A 65 4.20 0.32 1.00
C LYS A 65 3.07 -0.51 1.58
N VAL A 66 3.29 -1.08 2.75
CA VAL A 66 2.30 -1.82 3.51
C VAL A 66 1.87 -0.97 4.69
N VAL A 67 0.56 -0.81 4.88
CA VAL A 67 -0.01 -0.23 6.09
C VAL A 67 -0.55 -1.37 6.93
N MET A 68 -0.34 -1.40 8.24
CA MET A 68 -0.83 -2.44 9.14
C MET A 68 -1.36 -1.84 10.43
N PRO A 69 -2.23 -2.56 11.16
CA PRO A 69 -2.59 -2.16 12.52
C PRO A 69 -1.33 -1.93 13.37
N CYS A 70 -1.22 -0.75 13.99
CA CYS A 70 -0.05 -0.35 14.79
C CYS A 70 0.20 -1.29 15.99
N SER A 71 -0.83 -2.02 16.42
CA SER A 71 -0.76 -3.05 17.46
C SER A 71 0.08 -4.27 17.09
N LEU A 72 0.38 -4.46 15.80
CA LEU A 72 1.19 -5.59 15.32
C LEU A 72 2.69 -5.36 15.42
N ASN A 73 3.16 -4.11 15.51
CA ASN A 73 4.58 -3.82 15.42
C ASN A 73 4.98 -2.58 16.23
N ASN A 74 4.88 -2.67 17.56
CA ASN A 74 5.38 -1.65 18.49
C ASN A 74 4.91 -0.21 18.18
N GLY A 75 3.69 -0.05 17.67
CA GLY A 75 3.14 1.26 17.31
C GLY A 75 3.47 1.74 15.89
N VAL A 76 4.30 1.02 15.13
CA VAL A 76 4.62 1.34 13.74
C VAL A 76 3.63 0.68 12.80
N CYS A 77 2.93 1.52 12.04
CA CYS A 77 1.81 1.12 11.20
C CYS A 77 2.17 1.08 9.71
N VAL A 78 3.37 1.53 9.32
CA VAL A 78 3.77 1.66 7.91
C VAL A 78 5.16 1.09 7.70
N HIS A 79 5.27 0.22 6.71
CA HIS A 79 6.52 -0.42 6.32
C HIS A 79 6.69 -0.33 4.81
N TRP A 80 7.90 -0.06 4.38
CA TRP A 80 8.29 -0.16 2.98
C TRP A 80 9.14 -1.40 2.79
N LEU A 81 8.71 -2.24 1.88
CA LEU A 81 9.38 -3.47 1.49
C LEU A 81 9.93 -3.30 0.08
N GLN A 82 11.06 -3.92 -0.20
CA GLN A 82 11.61 -4.04 -1.55
C GLN A 82 12.03 -5.49 -1.77
N ARG A 83 11.90 -5.97 -2.99
CA ARG A 83 12.36 -7.29 -3.40
C ARG A 83 13.55 -7.13 -4.33
N HIS A 84 14.68 -7.72 -3.96
CA HIS A 84 15.95 -7.74 -4.71
C HIS A 84 16.36 -9.19 -4.90
N ASP A 85 16.51 -9.65 -6.15
CA ASP A 85 16.96 -11.02 -6.47
C ASP A 85 16.25 -12.12 -5.64
N ASP A 86 14.93 -11.99 -5.50
CA ASP A 86 14.02 -12.84 -4.69
C ASP A 86 14.11 -12.73 -3.17
N GLU A 87 15.01 -11.89 -2.65
CA GLU A 87 15.04 -11.56 -1.23
C GLU A 87 14.20 -10.31 -0.93
N TRP A 88 13.32 -10.43 0.06
CA TRP A 88 12.56 -9.30 0.58
C TRP A 88 13.35 -8.60 1.68
N THR A 89 13.35 -7.28 1.66
CA THR A 89 13.95 -6.45 2.72
C THR A 89 13.00 -5.35 3.16
N VAL A 90 13.06 -4.99 4.45
CA VAL A 90 12.42 -3.77 4.97
C VAL A 90 13.40 -2.62 4.74
N ILE A 91 13.02 -1.68 3.88
CA ILE A 91 13.87 -0.53 3.52
C ILE A 91 13.53 0.72 4.34
N MET A 92 12.30 0.80 4.88
CA MET A 92 11.89 1.88 5.76
C MET A 92 10.80 1.39 6.72
N GLY A 93 10.95 1.75 8.00
CA GLY A 93 10.09 1.30 9.09
C GLY A 93 10.89 0.49 10.11
N GLU A 94 10.21 0.06 11.16
CA GLU A 94 10.82 -0.79 12.18
C GLU A 94 10.95 -2.24 11.68
N PRO A 95 11.98 -2.99 12.12
CA PRO A 95 12.10 -4.40 11.84
C PRO A 95 10.82 -5.14 12.21
N LEU A 96 10.36 -6.00 11.30
CA LEU A 96 9.21 -6.86 11.52
C LEU A 96 9.66 -8.18 12.17
N ASP A 97 8.82 -8.73 13.03
CA ASP A 97 8.99 -10.13 13.47
C ASP A 97 9.10 -11.05 12.24
N GLY A 98 9.98 -12.05 12.31
CA GLY A 98 10.27 -12.92 11.17
C GLY A 98 9.05 -13.70 10.65
N LYS A 99 8.10 -14.07 11.52
CA LYS A 99 6.86 -14.73 11.10
C LYS A 99 5.91 -13.75 10.43
N LEU A 100 5.78 -12.54 10.98
CA LEU A 100 4.98 -11.47 10.40
C LEU A 100 5.50 -11.08 9.02
N PHE A 101 6.82 -10.89 8.91
CA PHE A 101 7.51 -10.58 7.67
C PHE A 101 7.28 -11.64 6.59
N LYS A 102 7.43 -12.92 6.95
CA LYS A 102 7.17 -14.04 6.03
C LYS A 102 5.72 -14.11 5.59
N ALA A 103 4.76 -13.90 6.50
CA ALA A 103 3.34 -13.91 6.17
C ALA A 103 2.97 -12.78 5.19
N LEU A 104 3.52 -11.58 5.41
CA LEU A 104 3.30 -10.42 4.55
C LEU A 104 3.87 -10.61 3.15
N THR A 105 5.15 -10.95 3.06
CA THR A 105 5.86 -11.12 1.78
C THR A 105 5.24 -12.25 0.95
N SER A 106 4.82 -13.35 1.58
CA SER A 106 4.09 -14.43 0.92
C SER A 106 2.74 -13.97 0.37
N ALA A 107 1.98 -13.19 1.15
CA ALA A 107 0.68 -12.67 0.73
C ALA A 107 0.80 -11.65 -0.41
N ILE A 108 1.89 -10.87 -0.44
CA ILE A 108 2.20 -9.96 -1.55
C ILE A 108 2.55 -10.76 -2.81
N ALA A 109 3.45 -11.74 -2.70
CA ALA A 109 3.91 -12.54 -3.84
C ALA A 109 2.80 -13.38 -4.49
N THR A 110 1.75 -13.74 -3.74
CA THR A 110 0.60 -14.50 -4.29
C THR A 110 -0.31 -13.63 -5.18
N LEU A 111 -0.27 -12.31 -5.01
CA LEU A 111 -1.15 -11.35 -5.70
C LEU A 111 -0.42 -10.50 -6.75
N GLU A 112 0.88 -10.67 -6.86
CA GLU A 112 1.72 -10.13 -7.93
C GLU A 112 1.60 -10.98 -9.20
#